data_AF-A0A914NU72-F1
#
_entry.id   AF-A0A914NU72-F1
#
_cell.length_a   1.000
_cell.length_b   1.000
_cell.length_c   1.000
_cell.angle_alpha   90.00
_cell.angle_beta   90.00
_cell.angle_gamma   90.00
#
_symmetry.space_group_name_H-M   'P 1'
#
loop_
_entity.id
_entity.type
_entity.pdbx_description
1 polymer ?
#
loop_
_entity_poly.entity_id
_entity_poly.type
_entity_poly.pdbx_seq_one_letter_code
_entity_poly.pdbx_strand_id
1 'polypeptide(L)'
;MVFLYSLVKEGHSKGPFLVSAPLSTLINWEREAEFWSPDLYVVTYIGDKDSRTVIREHEFSFVEGATRGGTKAGRMRTDQGIKFHVLLTSYELISIDKAILSSIDWAVLVVDEAHRLKNNQSLFFRTLRDFNIGYRLLLTGTPLQNNLEELFHLLNFLSPDRFYDLESFTHEFAEISKEDQIQRLHQLLGPHMLRRLKADVLTGMPSKAN
;
A
#
# COMPACT_ATOMS: atom_id res chain seq x y z
N MET A 1 -5.82 -7.81 -6.57
CA MET A 1 -6.99 -7.30 -7.30
C MET A 1 -8.29 -7.96 -6.87
N VAL A 2 -8.41 -9.29 -6.91
CA VAL A 2 -9.66 -10.01 -6.49
C VAL A 2 -10.20 -9.58 -5.12
N PHE A 3 -9.36 -9.36 -4.12
CA PHE A 3 -9.77 -8.84 -2.82
C PHE A 3 -10.46 -7.45 -2.91
N LEU A 4 -9.89 -6.50 -3.64
CA LEU A 4 -10.51 -5.18 -3.82
C LEU A 4 -11.82 -5.28 -4.60
N TYR A 5 -11.86 -6.20 -5.58
CA TYR A 5 -13.05 -6.46 -6.37
C TYR A 5 -14.20 -7.03 -5.54
N SER A 6 -13.92 -7.98 -4.65
CA SER A 6 -14.96 -8.54 -3.77
C SER A 6 -15.52 -7.47 -2.83
N LEU A 7 -14.68 -6.59 -2.26
CA LEU A 7 -15.15 -5.47 -1.43
C LEU A 7 -16.17 -4.58 -2.15
N VAL A 8 -15.94 -4.31 -3.45
CA VAL A 8 -16.87 -3.51 -4.27
C VAL A 8 -18.13 -4.29 -4.62
N LYS A 9 -17.99 -5.54 -5.05
CA LYS A 9 -19.12 -6.38 -5.46
C LYS A 9 -20.06 -6.73 -4.32
N GLU A 10 -19.53 -6.93 -3.13
CA GLU A 10 -20.31 -7.22 -1.92
C GLU A 10 -20.86 -5.94 -1.26
N GLY A 11 -20.48 -4.76 -1.76
CA GLY A 11 -20.97 -3.47 -1.25
C GLY A 11 -20.32 -3.01 0.06
N HIS A 12 -19.23 -3.66 0.48
CA HIS A 12 -18.47 -3.29 1.69
C HIS A 12 -17.68 -1.99 1.53
N SER A 13 -17.20 -1.70 0.31
CA SER A 13 -16.52 -0.44 0.00
C SER A 13 -16.66 -0.09 -1.48
N LYS A 14 -16.84 1.20 -1.79
CA LYS A 14 -16.86 1.69 -3.18
C LYS A 14 -15.51 2.26 -3.63
N GLY A 15 -14.46 2.10 -2.81
CA GLY A 15 -13.19 2.81 -2.98
C GLY A 15 -13.24 4.25 -2.46
N PRO A 16 -12.24 5.08 -2.80
CA PRO A 16 -11.12 4.77 -3.68
C PRO A 16 -10.02 3.92 -3.02
N PHE A 17 -9.32 3.14 -3.82
CA PHE A 17 -8.20 2.28 -3.40
C PHE A 17 -6.87 2.78 -4.01
N LEU A 18 -5.85 2.92 -3.18
CA LEU A 18 -4.50 3.30 -3.62
C LEU A 18 -3.62 2.07 -3.70
N VAL A 19 -3.04 1.79 -4.86
CA VAL A 19 -2.05 0.72 -5.03
C VAL A 19 -0.71 1.36 -5.37
N SER A 20 0.23 1.21 -4.45
CA SER A 20 1.61 1.66 -4.59
C SER A 20 2.49 0.46 -4.93
N ALA A 21 3.18 0.50 -6.07
CA ALA A 21 4.05 -0.60 -6.49
C ALA A 21 5.33 -0.09 -7.19
N PRO A 22 6.37 -0.94 -7.35
CA PRO A 22 7.52 -0.59 -8.17
C PRO A 22 7.08 -0.21 -9.60
N LEU A 23 7.73 0.80 -10.20
CA LEU A 23 7.40 1.26 -11.54
C LEU A 23 7.41 0.11 -12.58
N SER A 24 8.32 -0.85 -12.42
CA SER A 24 8.45 -2.02 -13.30
C SER A 24 7.27 -3.00 -13.21
N THR A 25 6.52 -3.03 -12.11
CA THR A 25 5.39 -3.96 -11.92
C THR A 25 4.03 -3.31 -12.12
N LEU A 26 3.94 -1.99 -12.26
CA LEU A 26 2.66 -1.28 -12.44
C LEU A 26 1.88 -1.76 -13.67
N ILE A 27 2.56 -1.99 -14.81
CA ILE A 27 1.93 -2.53 -16.02
C ILE A 27 1.36 -3.94 -15.76
N ASN A 28 2.04 -4.74 -14.93
CA ASN A 28 1.52 -6.03 -14.54
C ASN A 28 0.28 -5.89 -13.65
N TRP A 29 0.31 -4.98 -12.68
CA TRP A 29 -0.84 -4.67 -11.83
C TRP A 29 -2.07 -4.22 -12.63
N GLU A 30 -1.86 -3.41 -13.67
CA GLU A 30 -2.91 -2.96 -14.60
C GLU A 30 -3.53 -4.16 -15.34
N ARG A 31 -2.72 -5.01 -15.97
CA ARG A 31 -3.20 -6.22 -16.66
C ARG A 31 -3.97 -7.17 -15.75
N GLU A 32 -3.47 -7.39 -14.53
CA GLU A 32 -4.16 -8.22 -13.54
C GLU A 32 -5.48 -7.58 -13.11
N ALA A 33 -5.57 -6.25 -13.07
CA ALA A 33 -6.82 -5.57 -12.75
C ALA A 33 -7.84 -5.68 -13.89
N GLU A 34 -7.42 -5.58 -15.15
CA GLU A 34 -8.27 -5.80 -16.32
C GLU A 34 -8.81 -7.24 -16.35
N PHE A 35 -7.96 -8.23 -16.07
CA PHE A 35 -8.35 -9.63 -16.12
C PHE A 35 -9.24 -10.03 -14.92
N TRP A 36 -8.84 -9.68 -13.69
CA TRP A 36 -9.52 -10.15 -12.48
C TRP A 36 -10.63 -9.24 -11.98
N SER A 37 -10.68 -7.99 -12.42
CA SER A 37 -11.61 -6.98 -11.92
C SER A 37 -12.10 -6.03 -13.04
N PRO A 38 -12.69 -6.58 -14.12
CA PRO A 38 -13.00 -5.82 -15.34
C PRO A 38 -14.01 -4.67 -15.12
N ASP A 39 -14.84 -4.76 -14.08
CA ASP A 39 -15.84 -3.72 -13.78
C ASP A 39 -15.28 -2.58 -12.89
N LEU A 40 -14.02 -2.67 -12.46
CA LEU A 40 -13.39 -1.59 -11.72
C LEU A 40 -12.77 -0.57 -12.67
N TYR A 41 -13.06 0.71 -12.46
CA TYR A 41 -12.36 1.78 -13.14
C TYR A 41 -11.00 2.00 -12.47
N VAL A 42 -9.94 1.61 -13.18
CA VAL A 42 -8.54 1.64 -12.74
C VAL A 42 -7.82 2.73 -13.51
N VAL A 43 -7.13 3.62 -12.78
CA VAL A 43 -6.33 4.70 -13.36
C VAL A 43 -4.86 4.47 -13.03
N THR A 44 -4.03 4.36 -14.06
CA THR A 44 -2.58 4.25 -13.92
C THR A 44 -1.95 5.63 -13.90
N TYR A 45 -1.65 6.13 -12.70
CA TYR A 45 -1.08 7.46 -12.47
C TYR A 45 0.44 7.45 -12.56
N ILE A 46 0.95 7.46 -13.80
CA ILE A 46 2.38 7.52 -14.12
C ILE A 46 2.65 8.54 -15.24
N GLY A 47 3.89 8.63 -15.69
CA GLY A 47 4.30 9.47 -16.81
C GLY A 47 4.94 10.78 -16.38
N ASP A 48 5.21 11.66 -17.35
CA ASP A 48 5.79 12.97 -17.10
C ASP A 48 4.79 13.95 -16.47
N LYS A 49 5.24 15.18 -16.23
CA LYS A 49 4.46 16.19 -15.51
C LYS A 49 3.18 16.58 -16.27
N ASP A 50 3.24 16.61 -17.58
CA ASP A 50 2.13 17.04 -18.43
C ASP A 50 1.10 15.91 -18.55
N SER A 51 1.54 14.67 -18.75
CA SER A 51 0.70 13.47 -18.72
C SER A 51 -0.08 13.38 -17.40
N ARG A 52 0.61 13.56 -16.26
CA ARG A 52 -0.05 13.55 -14.95
C ARG A 52 -1.01 14.72 -14.75
N THR A 53 -0.77 15.86 -15.40
CA THR A 53 -1.71 17.00 -15.37
C THR A 53 -3.02 16.63 -16.06
N VAL A 54 -2.94 16.02 -17.25
CA VAL A 54 -4.10 15.51 -17.98
C VAL A 54 -4.87 14.48 -17.12
N ILE A 55 -4.17 13.52 -16.50
CA ILE A 55 -4.84 12.53 -15.65
C ILE A 55 -5.57 13.20 -14.47
N ARG A 56 -4.96 14.19 -13.80
CA ARG A 56 -5.62 14.93 -12.69
C ARG A 56 -6.82 15.74 -13.14
N GLU A 57 -6.79 16.31 -14.34
CA GLU A 57 -7.87 17.15 -14.86
C GLU A 57 -9.06 16.31 -15.34
N HIS A 58 -8.81 15.13 -15.92
CA HIS A 58 -9.85 14.34 -16.56
C HIS A 58 -10.29 13.09 -15.78
N GLU A 59 -9.41 12.49 -14.98
CA GLU A 59 -9.67 11.16 -14.39
C GLU A 59 -9.90 11.18 -12.88
N PHE A 60 -9.58 12.26 -12.17
CA PHE A 60 -9.68 12.27 -10.70
C PHE A 60 -11.10 12.48 -10.18
N SER A 61 -11.91 13.34 -10.82
CA SER A 61 -13.24 13.68 -10.33
C SER A 61 -14.25 13.85 -11.47
N PHE A 62 -15.52 13.58 -11.17
CA PHE A 62 -16.65 13.96 -12.01
C PHE A 62 -17.01 15.45 -11.91
N VAL A 63 -16.55 16.15 -10.87
CA VAL A 63 -16.88 17.54 -10.62
C VAL A 63 -15.90 18.45 -11.38
N GLU A 64 -16.43 19.30 -12.25
CA GLU A 64 -15.64 20.29 -12.96
C GLU A 64 -14.94 21.26 -11.99
N GLY A 65 -13.64 21.48 -12.19
CA GLY A 65 -12.84 22.34 -11.32
C GLY A 65 -12.51 21.76 -9.94
N ALA A 66 -12.77 20.46 -9.70
CA ALA A 66 -12.35 19.75 -8.49
C ALA A 66 -10.83 19.76 -8.29
N THR A 67 -10.07 19.71 -9.39
CA THR A 67 -8.62 19.83 -9.38
C THR A 67 -8.21 21.24 -9.81
N ARG A 68 -7.11 21.75 -9.23
CA ARG A 68 -6.53 23.01 -9.70
C ARG A 68 -5.79 22.72 -11.01
N GLY A 69 -6.11 23.48 -12.04
CA GLY A 69 -5.38 23.41 -13.31
C GLY A 69 -3.90 23.77 -13.14
N GLY A 70 -3.09 23.25 -14.06
CA GLY A 70 -1.65 23.52 -14.13
C GLY A 70 -0.76 22.37 -13.66
N THR A 71 0.54 22.57 -13.88
CA THR A 71 1.50 21.45 -13.88
C THR A 71 1.86 20.91 -12.49
N LYS A 72 1.60 21.65 -11.41
CA LYS A 72 1.86 21.19 -10.03
C LYS A 72 0.59 20.62 -9.41
N ALA A 73 0.67 19.43 -8.82
CA ALA A 73 -0.42 18.85 -8.07
C ALA A 73 -0.76 19.73 -6.85
N GLY A 74 -2.02 20.16 -6.77
CA GLY A 74 -2.60 20.83 -5.61
C GLY A 74 -3.66 19.95 -4.94
N ARG A 75 -4.02 20.27 -3.69
CA ARG A 75 -5.13 19.61 -3.00
C ARG A 75 -6.41 19.69 -3.84
N MET A 76 -7.19 18.60 -3.86
CA MET A 76 -8.53 18.62 -4.42
C MET A 76 -9.39 19.62 -3.65
N ARG A 77 -10.28 20.31 -4.37
CA ARG A 77 -11.22 21.30 -3.81
C ARG A 77 -12.47 20.65 -3.22
N THR A 78 -12.72 19.39 -3.58
CA THR A 78 -13.83 18.59 -3.08
C THR A 78 -13.31 17.18 -2.77
N ASP A 79 -13.86 16.62 -1.71
CA ASP A 79 -13.74 15.24 -1.26
C ASP A 79 -14.75 14.31 -1.95
N GLN A 80 -15.70 14.86 -2.71
CA GLN A 80 -16.76 14.11 -3.37
C GLN A 80 -16.50 13.89 -4.86
N GLY A 81 -17.12 12.83 -5.40
CA GLY A 81 -17.15 12.58 -6.83
C GLY A 81 -15.83 12.07 -7.40
N ILE A 82 -15.04 11.31 -6.62
CA ILE A 82 -13.88 10.58 -7.16
C ILE A 82 -14.36 9.64 -8.27
N LYS A 83 -13.73 9.72 -9.43
CA LYS A 83 -14.18 9.00 -10.64
C LYS A 83 -13.71 7.54 -10.65
N PHE A 84 -12.51 7.26 -10.16
CA PHE A 84 -11.88 5.94 -10.17
C PHE A 84 -12.15 5.11 -8.92
N HIS A 85 -12.13 3.79 -9.08
CA HIS A 85 -12.13 2.85 -7.96
C HIS A 85 -10.70 2.57 -7.47
N VAL A 86 -9.73 2.45 -8.39
CA VAL A 86 -8.34 2.12 -8.09
C VAL A 86 -7.39 3.12 -8.75
N LEU A 87 -6.43 3.64 -7.99
CA LEU A 87 -5.29 4.40 -8.51
C LEU A 87 -4.01 3.58 -8.37
N LEU A 88 -3.37 3.26 -9.50
CA LEU A 88 -2.05 2.61 -9.53
C LEU A 88 -0.97 3.69 -9.65
N THR A 89 0.06 3.67 -8.78
CA THR A 89 1.14 4.67 -8.82
C THR A 89 2.44 4.12 -8.23
N SER A 90 3.56 4.78 -8.52
CA SER A 90 4.85 4.47 -7.89
C SER A 90 5.04 5.18 -6.54
N TYR A 91 6.01 4.70 -5.75
CA TYR A 91 6.39 5.29 -4.46
C TYR A 91 6.82 6.76 -4.57
N GLU A 92 7.57 7.07 -5.63
CA GLU A 92 8.10 8.40 -5.88
C GLU A 92 6.97 9.38 -6.17
N LEU A 93 5.99 8.97 -6.97
CA LEU A 93 4.84 9.81 -7.32
C LEU A 93 3.92 10.09 -6.14
N ILE A 94 3.80 9.16 -5.18
CA ILE A 94 3.11 9.41 -3.91
C ILE A 94 3.75 10.58 -3.16
N SER A 95 5.08 10.64 -3.16
CA SER A 95 5.82 11.71 -2.49
C SER A 95 5.78 13.03 -3.27
N ILE A 96 5.93 12.97 -4.60
CA ILE A 96 5.96 14.13 -5.49
C ILE A 96 4.59 14.84 -5.53
N ASP A 97 3.51 14.07 -5.73
CA ASP A 97 2.16 14.59 -5.88
C ASP A 97 1.33 14.44 -4.59
N LYS A 98 2.01 14.40 -3.43
CA LYS A 98 1.37 14.23 -2.11
C LYS A 98 0.22 15.20 -1.86
N ALA A 99 0.27 16.41 -2.42
CA ALA A 99 -0.74 17.42 -2.17
C ALA A 99 -2.13 16.99 -2.65
N ILE A 100 -2.24 16.38 -3.84
CA ILE A 100 -3.52 15.88 -4.34
C ILE A 100 -3.87 14.54 -3.69
N LEU A 101 -2.89 13.64 -3.57
CA LEU A 101 -3.13 12.28 -3.08
C LEU A 101 -3.49 12.23 -1.59
N SER A 102 -2.95 13.12 -0.77
CA SER A 102 -3.33 13.25 0.66
C SER A 102 -4.67 13.93 0.89
N SER A 103 -5.29 14.53 -0.15
CA SER A 103 -6.63 15.11 -0.04
C SER A 103 -7.75 14.12 -0.35
N ILE A 104 -7.39 12.89 -0.73
CA ILE A 104 -8.34 11.81 -0.98
C ILE A 104 -8.44 10.95 0.28
N ASP A 105 -9.66 10.64 0.69
CA ASP A 105 -9.93 9.68 1.76
C ASP A 105 -9.89 8.26 1.19
N TRP A 106 -8.78 7.56 1.43
CA TRP A 106 -8.54 6.24 0.84
C TRP A 106 -9.20 5.15 1.67
N ALA A 107 -10.03 4.32 1.03
CA ALA A 107 -10.64 3.17 1.70
C ALA A 107 -9.59 2.09 2.00
N VAL A 108 -8.74 1.79 1.01
CA VAL A 108 -7.66 0.79 1.14
C VAL A 108 -6.38 1.33 0.51
N LEU A 109 -5.26 1.19 1.22
CA LEU A 109 -3.92 1.28 0.69
C LEU A 109 -3.36 -0.13 0.51
N VAL A 110 -2.86 -0.44 -0.68
CA VAL A 110 -2.02 -1.61 -0.98
C VAL A 110 -0.62 -1.13 -1.28
N VAL A 111 0.38 -1.65 -0.57
CA VAL A 111 1.79 -1.41 -0.86
C VAL A 111 2.42 -2.73 -1.28
N ASP A 112 2.77 -2.83 -2.55
CA ASP A 112 3.61 -3.91 -3.06
C ASP A 112 5.06 -3.74 -2.57
N GLU A 113 5.84 -4.81 -2.52
CA GLU A 113 7.23 -4.80 -2.02
C GLU A 113 7.45 -3.94 -0.76
N ALA A 114 6.63 -4.19 0.26
CA ALA A 114 6.53 -3.37 1.48
C ALA A 114 7.82 -3.27 2.30
N HIS A 115 8.88 -4.01 1.95
CA HIS A 115 10.23 -3.79 2.48
C HIS A 115 10.72 -2.35 2.25
N ARG A 116 10.13 -1.60 1.32
CA ARG A 116 10.35 -0.15 1.12
C ARG A 116 9.92 0.71 2.32
N LEU A 117 9.04 0.21 3.19
CA LEU A 117 8.56 0.90 4.40
C LEU A 117 9.39 0.62 5.66
N LYS A 118 10.51 -0.11 5.54
CA LYS A 118 11.33 -0.51 6.70
C LYS A 118 11.99 0.66 7.45
N ASN A 119 12.08 1.84 6.82
CA ASN A 119 12.66 3.04 7.42
C ASN A 119 11.59 4.13 7.59
N ASN A 120 11.21 4.42 8.84
CA ASN A 120 10.22 5.43 9.20
C ASN A 120 10.66 6.88 8.89
N GLN A 121 11.95 7.10 8.61
CA GLN A 121 12.48 8.39 8.21
C GLN A 121 12.34 8.64 6.70
N SER A 122 12.02 7.61 5.93
CA SER A 122 11.84 7.76 4.48
C SER A 122 10.68 8.72 4.17
N LEU A 123 10.87 9.54 3.13
CA LEU A 123 9.84 10.48 2.67
C LEU A 123 8.53 9.75 2.33
N PHE A 124 8.64 8.57 1.73
CA PHE A 124 7.50 7.72 1.38
C PHE A 124 6.69 7.31 2.62
N PHE A 125 7.36 6.79 3.66
CA PHE A 125 6.70 6.38 4.91
C PHE A 125 5.99 7.57 5.57
N ARG A 126 6.70 8.70 5.73
CA ARG A 126 6.14 9.90 6.35
C ARG A 126 4.94 10.44 5.57
N THR A 127 5.06 10.46 4.25
CA THR A 127 3.97 10.92 3.36
C THR A 127 2.74 10.05 3.51
N LEU A 128 2.88 8.72 3.47
CA LEU A 128 1.73 7.81 3.63
C LEU A 128 1.12 7.83 5.03
N ARG A 129 1.92 8.15 6.06
CA ARG A 129 1.40 8.33 7.42
C ARG A 129 0.46 9.53 7.53
N ASP A 130 0.68 10.56 6.72
CA ASP A 130 -0.17 11.76 6.67
C ASP A 130 -1.47 11.55 5.88
N PHE A 131 -1.63 10.42 5.18
CA PHE A 131 -2.82 10.15 4.38
C PHE A 131 -3.94 9.59 5.26
N ASN A 132 -5.18 10.00 4.98
CA ASN A 132 -6.35 9.37 5.55
C ASN A 132 -6.59 8.02 4.85
N ILE A 133 -6.37 6.92 5.56
CA ILE A 133 -6.43 5.55 5.03
C ILE A 133 -7.23 4.68 6.01
N GLY A 134 -8.32 4.08 5.53
CA GLY A 134 -9.16 3.17 6.32
C GLY A 134 -8.49 1.82 6.60
N TYR A 135 -7.94 1.16 5.57
CA TYR A 135 -7.29 -0.14 5.70
C TYR A 135 -5.95 -0.19 4.96
N ARG A 136 -4.95 -0.85 5.56
CA ARG A 136 -3.61 -0.99 4.98
C ARG A 136 -3.29 -2.47 4.72
N LEU A 137 -2.94 -2.78 3.48
CA LEU A 137 -2.49 -4.10 3.05
C LEU A 137 -1.05 -4.01 2.53
N LEU A 138 -0.15 -4.75 3.17
CA LEU A 138 1.25 -4.81 2.78
C LEU A 138 1.54 -6.15 2.11
N LEU A 139 2.14 -6.12 0.92
CA LEU A 139 2.58 -7.28 0.18
C LEU A 139 4.11 -7.28 0.15
N THR A 140 4.73 -8.39 0.54
CA THR A 140 6.20 -8.51 0.48
C THR A 140 6.61 -9.96 0.29
N GLY A 141 7.56 -10.18 -0.60
CA GLY A 141 8.19 -11.49 -0.79
C GLY A 141 9.36 -11.74 0.17
N THR A 142 9.88 -10.70 0.82
CA THR A 142 11.08 -10.80 1.66
C THR A 142 10.72 -11.09 3.12
N PRO A 143 11.42 -12.02 3.80
CA PRO A 143 11.18 -12.31 5.20
C PRO A 143 11.49 -11.07 6.06
N LEU A 144 10.49 -10.60 6.81
CA LEU A 144 10.56 -9.41 7.67
C LEU A 144 11.30 -9.64 8.99
N GLN A 145 12.17 -10.65 9.08
CA GLN A 145 12.64 -11.22 10.34
C GLN A 145 14.03 -10.77 10.79
N ASN A 146 14.78 -10.01 9.98
CA ASN A 146 16.21 -9.79 10.25
C ASN A 146 16.52 -8.60 11.17
N ASN A 147 15.56 -7.69 11.42
CA ASN A 147 15.77 -6.53 12.29
C ASN A 147 14.46 -6.17 13.03
N LEU A 148 14.49 -6.21 14.37
CA LEU A 148 13.34 -5.88 15.23
C LEU A 148 12.83 -4.45 15.00
N GLU A 149 13.71 -3.50 14.72
CA GLU A 149 13.33 -2.11 14.44
C GLU A 149 12.58 -2.00 13.11
N GLU A 150 13.05 -2.69 12.06
CA GLU A 150 12.36 -2.72 10.76
C GLU A 150 10.97 -3.33 10.91
N LEU A 151 10.85 -4.41 11.69
CA LEU A 151 9.57 -5.05 11.97
C LEU A 151 8.63 -4.13 12.75
N PHE A 152 9.15 -3.46 13.79
CA PHE A 152 8.39 -2.48 14.55
C PHE A 152 7.87 -1.37 13.64
N HIS A 153 8.69 -0.83 12.72
CA HIS A 153 8.24 0.22 11.81
C HIS A 153 7.10 -0.22 10.89
N LEU A 154 7.12 -1.47 10.41
CA LEU A 154 6.02 -2.01 9.62
C LEU A 154 4.74 -2.21 10.45
N LEU A 155 4.88 -2.70 11.67
CA LEU A 155 3.77 -2.87 12.60
C LEU A 155 3.16 -1.53 13.04
N ASN A 156 4.01 -0.54 13.33
CA ASN A 156 3.61 0.84 13.59
C ASN A 156 2.87 1.43 12.39
N PHE A 157 3.30 1.14 11.16
CA PHE A 157 2.61 1.60 9.97
C PHE A 157 1.21 0.98 9.83
N LEU A 158 1.07 -0.32 10.13
CA LEU A 158 -0.21 -1.04 10.09
C LEU A 158 -1.17 -0.63 11.22
N SER A 159 -0.65 -0.44 12.43
CA SER A 159 -1.43 -0.21 13.64
C SER A 159 -0.68 0.73 14.60
N PRO A 160 -0.65 2.04 14.30
CA PRO A 160 0.14 3.00 15.07
C PRO A 160 -0.31 3.11 16.53
N ASP A 161 -1.60 2.88 16.80
CA ASP A 161 -2.16 2.94 18.16
C ASP A 161 -1.68 1.81 19.07
N ARG A 162 -1.31 0.66 18.48
CA ARG A 162 -0.80 -0.51 19.20
C ARG A 162 0.73 -0.50 19.31
N PHE A 163 1.40 0.01 18.29
CA PHE A 163 2.86 -0.04 18.16
C PHE A 163 3.43 1.37 18.11
N TYR A 164 3.39 2.11 19.21
CA TYR A 164 3.80 3.53 19.24
C TYR A 164 5.19 3.77 19.87
N ASP A 165 5.69 2.83 20.67
CA ASP A 165 6.94 2.96 21.41
C ASP A 165 7.97 1.90 20.97
N LEU A 166 9.00 2.36 20.26
CA LEU A 166 10.09 1.49 19.79
C LEU A 166 10.96 1.01 20.94
N GLU A 167 11.24 1.86 21.94
CA GLU A 167 12.17 1.55 23.02
C GLU A 167 11.57 0.50 23.95
N SER A 168 10.29 0.67 24.32
CA SER A 168 9.56 -0.35 25.07
C SER A 168 9.49 -1.68 24.30
N PHE A 169 9.25 -1.63 22.99
CA PHE A 169 9.24 -2.84 22.15
C PHE A 169 10.61 -3.52 22.15
N THR A 170 11.70 -2.81 21.83
CA THR A 170 13.03 -3.43 21.77
C THR A 170 13.50 -3.95 23.12
N HIS A 171 13.18 -3.27 24.23
CA HIS A 171 13.50 -3.73 25.58
C HIS A 171 12.78 -5.05 25.92
N GLU A 172 11.48 -5.15 25.63
CA GLU A 172 10.69 -6.38 25.84
C GLU A 172 11.26 -7.58 25.09
N PHE A 173 11.79 -7.36 23.88
CA PHE A 173 12.45 -8.42 23.11
C PHE A 173 13.90 -8.67 23.57
N ALA A 174 14.63 -7.67 24.07
CA ALA A 174 16.01 -7.84 24.53
C ALA A 174 16.16 -8.71 25.79
N GLU A 175 15.13 -8.78 26.63
CA GLU A 175 15.15 -9.54 27.90
C GLU A 175 14.94 -11.06 27.72
N ILE A 176 14.55 -11.51 26.53
CA ILE A 176 14.19 -12.91 26.27
C ILE A 176 15.19 -13.61 25.35
N SER A 177 15.23 -14.95 25.43
CA SER A 177 16.11 -15.76 24.58
C SER A 177 15.76 -15.59 23.10
N LYS A 178 16.71 -15.85 22.19
CA LYS A 178 16.43 -15.77 20.74
C LYS A 178 15.28 -16.67 20.29
N GLU A 179 15.12 -17.84 20.92
CA GLU A 179 14.03 -18.78 20.62
C GLU A 179 12.67 -18.20 21.05
N ASP A 180 12.61 -17.63 22.26
CA ASP A 180 11.40 -16.97 22.77
C ASP A 180 11.05 -15.71 21.98
N GLN A 181 12.05 -14.93 21.54
CA GLN A 181 11.86 -13.77 20.67
C GLN A 181 11.12 -14.20 19.40
N ILE A 182 11.61 -15.25 18.73
CA ILE A 182 11.01 -15.77 17.51
C ILE A 182 9.57 -16.20 17.78
N GLN A 183 9.31 -16.95 18.85
CA GLN A 183 7.96 -17.43 19.18
C GLN A 183 6.98 -16.28 19.46
N ARG A 184 7.40 -15.27 20.24
CA ARG A 184 6.60 -14.09 20.57
C ARG A 184 6.33 -13.24 19.33
N LEU A 185 7.33 -13.04 18.47
CA LEU A 185 7.16 -12.38 17.18
C LEU A 185 6.15 -13.11 16.31
N HIS A 186 6.22 -14.44 16.23
CA HIS A 186 5.25 -15.23 15.46
C HIS A 186 3.82 -15.07 15.98
N GLN A 187 3.61 -15.05 17.30
CA GLN A 187 2.29 -14.83 17.89
C GLN A 187 1.77 -13.42 17.61
N LEU A 188 2.64 -12.41 17.73
CA LEU A 188 2.31 -11.01 17.49
C LEU A 188 1.99 -10.74 16.02
N LEU A 189 2.73 -11.36 15.11
CA LEU A 189 2.50 -11.28 13.67
C LEU A 189 1.34 -12.13 13.19
N GLY A 190 0.97 -13.20 13.90
CA GLY A 190 -0.10 -14.13 13.53
C GLY A 190 -1.37 -13.48 12.97
N PRO A 191 -2.01 -12.52 13.67
CA PRO A 191 -3.22 -11.86 13.16
C PRO A 191 -2.96 -10.88 12.01
N HIS A 192 -1.72 -10.44 11.80
CA HIS A 192 -1.35 -9.39 10.83
C HIS A 192 -0.66 -9.93 9.58
N MET A 193 -0.11 -11.14 9.63
CA MET A 193 0.75 -11.70 8.60
C MET A 193 0.27 -13.08 8.19
N LEU A 194 -0.10 -13.22 6.92
CA LEU A 194 -0.32 -14.49 6.28
C LEU A 194 0.91 -14.87 5.44
N ARG A 195 1.62 -15.94 5.83
CA ARG A 195 2.76 -16.48 5.10
C ARG A 195 2.48 -17.90 4.64
N ARG A 196 2.75 -18.20 3.37
CA ARG A 196 2.66 -19.55 2.79
C ARG A 196 4.00 -19.91 2.13
N LEU A 197 4.47 -21.14 2.29
CA LEU A 197 5.68 -21.61 1.59
C LEU A 197 5.30 -22.23 0.25
N LYS A 198 6.22 -22.20 -0.72
CA LYS A 198 6.00 -22.84 -2.03
C LYS A 198 5.74 -24.35 -1.88
N ALA A 199 6.45 -25.00 -0.96
CA ALA A 199 6.26 -26.43 -0.66
C ALA A 199 4.84 -26.76 -0.18
N ASP A 200 4.18 -25.82 0.52
CA ASP A 200 2.84 -26.02 1.07
C ASP A 200 1.74 -25.86 0.01
N VAL A 201 2.05 -25.21 -1.12
CA VAL A 201 1.05 -24.78 -2.11
C VAL A 201 1.22 -25.49 -3.46
N LEU A 202 2.44 -25.91 -3.80
CA LEU A 202 2.80 -26.38 -5.14
C LEU A 202 3.35 -27.82 -5.07
N THR A 203 2.45 -28.78 -4.87
CA THR A 203 2.76 -30.23 -4.80
C THR A 203 3.28 -30.83 -6.11
N GLY A 204 3.24 -30.10 -7.23
CA GLY A 204 3.63 -30.59 -8.57
C GLY A 204 4.79 -29.85 -9.24
N MET A 205 5.51 -28.96 -8.56
CA MET A 205 6.68 -28.29 -9.16
C MET A 205 7.96 -29.10 -8.99
N PRO A 206 8.87 -29.09 -10.00
CA PRO A 206 10.20 -29.67 -9.85
C PRO A 206 10.93 -29.03 -8.67
N SER A 207 11.54 -29.85 -7.82
CA SER A 207 12.40 -29.36 -6.73
C SER A 207 13.51 -28.48 -7.31
N LYS A 208 13.75 -27.31 -6.71
CA LYS A 208 14.92 -26.49 -7.05
C LYS A 208 16.18 -27.34 -6.82
N ALA A 209 16.92 -27.62 -7.89
CA ALA A 209 18.29 -28.09 -7.77
C ALA A 209 19.14 -26.92 -7.23
N ASN A 210 19.91 -27.19 -6.17
CA ASN A 210 20.88 -26.25 -5.62
C ASN A 210 22.06 -26.06 -6.57
#